data_AF-A0A2U1V6U4-F1
#
_entry.id   AF-A0A2U1V6U4-F1
#
_cell.length_a   1.000
_cell.length_b   1.000
_cell.length_c   1.000
_cell.angle_alpha   90.00
_cell.angle_beta   90.00
_cell.angle_gamma   90.00
#
_symmetry.space_group_name_H-M   'P 1'
#
loop_
_entity.id
_entity.type
_entity.pdbx_description
1 polymer ?
#
loop_
_entity_poly.entity_id
_entity_poly.type
_entity_poly.pdbx_seq_one_letter_code
_entity_poly.pdbx_strand_id
1 'polypeptide(L)' 'MASQLWFLGSLLVALGIAAHVLGWDTLLWIPAMLLETVERSPGTAGLIVAGGMLMLVARLIGRRRRD' A
#
# COMPACT_ATOMS: atom_id res chain seq x y z
N MET A 1 -11.35 19.87 -3.41
CA MET A 1 -11.86 18.90 -4.39
C MET A 1 -10.87 18.62 -5.52
N ALA A 2 -10.39 19.63 -6.26
CA ALA A 2 -9.41 19.43 -7.36
C ALA A 2 -8.07 18.79 -6.92
N SER A 3 -7.53 19.17 -5.76
CA SER A 3 -6.28 18.57 -5.23
C SER A 3 -6.41 17.09 -4.92
N GLN A 4 -7.61 16.64 -4.55
CA GLN A 4 -7.89 15.27 -4.18
C GLN A 4 -7.94 14.37 -5.43
N LEU A 5 -8.54 14.87 -6.51
CA LEU A 5 -8.53 14.21 -7.83
C LEU A 5 -7.11 14.14 -8.42
N TRP A 6 -6.32 15.21 -8.25
CA TRP A 6 -4.93 15.23 -8.72
C TRP A 6 -4.04 14.26 -7.93
N PHE A 7 -4.26 14.17 -6.61
CA PHE A 7 -3.61 13.16 -5.78
C PHE A 7 -4.04 11.75 -6.18
N LEU A 8 -5.33 11.53 -6.46
CA LEU A 8 -5.85 10.25 -6.92
C LEU A 8 -5.22 9.84 -8.27
N GLY A 9 -5.13 10.78 -9.21
CA GLY A 9 -4.51 10.56 -10.51
C GLY A 9 -3.02 10.23 -10.42
N SER A 10 -2.25 11.01 -9.64
CA SER A 10 -0.83 10.74 -9.42
C SER A 10 -0.58 9.42 -8.68
N LEU A 11 -1.44 9.06 -7.72
CA LEU A 11 -1.40 7.77 -7.04
C LEU A 11 -1.66 6.62 -8.02
N LEU A 12 -2.64 6.77 -8.91
CA LEU A 12 -2.98 5.77 -9.92
C LEU A 12 -1.86 5.59 -10.95
N VAL A 13 -1.22 6.68 -11.38
CA VAL A 13 -0.06 6.65 -12.27
C VAL A 13 1.12 5.98 -11.57
N ALA A 14 1.42 6.33 -10.32
CA ALA A 14 2.48 5.69 -9.56
C ALA A 14 2.24 4.19 -9.36
N LEU A 15 0.98 3.79 -9.11
CA LEU A 15 0.58 2.40 -9.00
C LEU A 15 0.73 1.66 -10.34
N GLY A 16 0.37 2.30 -11.46
CA GLY A 16 0.55 1.75 -12.81
C GLY A 16 2.03 1.57 -13.18
N ILE A 17 2.90 2.53 -12.82
CA ILE A 17 4.35 2.41 -13.01
C ILE A 17 4.90 1.27 -12.15
N ALA A 18 4.47 1.16 -10.90
CA ALA A 18 4.87 0.05 -10.03
C ALA A 18 4.42 -1.30 -10.61
N ALA A 19 3.18 -1.40 -11.11
CA ALA A 19 2.66 -2.60 -11.78
C ALA A 19 3.45 -2.96 -13.04
N HIS A 20 3.86 -1.96 -13.81
CA HIS A 20 4.62 -2.15 -15.05
C HIS A 20 6.05 -2.61 -14.80
N VAL A 21 6.72 -2.04 -13.79
CA VAL A 21 8.13 -2.34 -13.48
C VAL A 21 8.29 -3.64 -12.68
N LEU A 22 7.37 -3.91 -11.75
CA LEU A 22 7.46 -5.07 -10.86
C LEU A 22 6.67 -6.29 -11.38
N GLY A 23 5.76 -6.09 -12.33
CA GLY A 23 4.83 -7.10 -12.82
C GLY A 23 3.64 -7.31 -11.88
N TRP A 24 2.50 -7.68 -12.46
CA TRP A 24 1.25 -7.93 -11.72
C TRP A 24 1.37 -9.05 -10.68
N ASP A 25 2.17 -10.09 -10.96
CA ASP A 25 2.47 -11.17 -10.02
C ASP A 25 3.11 -10.65 -8.73
N THR A 26 4.12 -9.77 -8.82
CA THR A 26 4.82 -9.21 -7.65
C THR A 26 3.95 -8.22 -6.87
N LEU A 27 3.17 -7.41 -7.58
CA LEU A 27 2.32 -6.39 -6.96
C LEU A 27 1.17 -7.01 -6.18
N LEU A 28 0.62 -8.12 -6.68
CA LEU A 28 -0.49 -8.85 -6.06
C LEU A 28 -0.02 -9.92 -5.06
N TRP A 29 1.27 -10.28 -5.06
CA TRP A 29 1.89 -11.15 -4.05
C TRP A 29 1.79 -10.55 -2.65
N ILE A 30 1.93 -9.22 -2.48
CA ILE A 30 1.96 -8.59 -1.15
C ILE A 30 0.57 -8.65 -0.50
N PRO A 31 -0.51 -8.25 -1.19
CA PRO A 31 -1.87 -8.43 -0.69
C PRO A 31 -2.22 -9.90 -0.44
N ALA A 32 -1.85 -10.81 -1.36
CA ALA A 32 -2.17 -12.23 -1.22
C ALA A 32 -1.51 -12.85 0.02
N MET A 33 -0.22 -12.59 0.23
CA MET A 33 0.52 -13.07 1.42
C MET A 33 -0.05 -12.47 2.71
N LEU A 34 -0.45 -11.20 2.68
CA LEU A 34 -1.14 -10.56 3.81
C LEU A 34 -2.48 -11.25 4.10
N LEU A 35 -3.29 -11.50 3.07
CA LEU A 35 -4.62 -12.12 3.20
C LEU A 35 -4.50 -13.54 3.74
N GLU A 36 -3.53 -14.30 3.25
CA GLU A 36 -3.23 -15.66 3.68
C GLU A 36 -2.73 -15.70 5.13
N THR A 37 -1.97 -14.68 5.55
CA THR A 37 -1.55 -14.52 6.96
C THR A 37 -2.74 -14.16 7.87
N VAL A 38 -3.69 -13.36 7.36
CA VAL A 38 -4.95 -13.02 8.05
C VAL A 38 -5.82 -14.23 8.28
N GLU A 39 -5.96 -15.06 7.26
CA GLU A 39 -6.78 -16.27 7.32
C GLU A 39 -6.21 -17.31 8.30
N ARG A 40 -4.87 -17.42 8.40
CA ARG A 40 -4.21 -18.42 9.25
C ARG A 40 -4.13 -18.06 10.74
N SER A 41 -4.17 -16.79 11.12
CA SER A 41 -3.97 -16.37 12.52
C SER A 41 -4.66 -15.03 12.80
N PRO A 42 -5.98 -15.03 13.04
CA PRO A 42 -6.79 -13.81 13.11
C PRO A 42 -6.38 -12.87 14.25
N GLY A 43 -5.81 -13.38 15.34
CA GLY A 43 -5.38 -12.57 16.49
C GLY A 43 -4.10 -11.74 16.25
N THR A 44 -3.12 -12.29 15.53
CA THR A 44 -1.82 -11.64 15.27
C THR A 44 -1.79 -10.93 13.92
N ALA A 45 -2.50 -11.45 12.93
CA ALA A 45 -2.50 -10.89 11.59
C ALA A 45 -3.19 -9.52 11.54
N GLY A 46 -4.24 -9.29 12.33
CA GLY A 46 -4.83 -7.96 12.47
C GLY A 46 -3.78 -6.91 12.86
N LEU A 47 -2.82 -7.27 13.73
CA LEU A 47 -1.75 -6.38 14.17
C LEU A 47 -0.68 -6.17 13.09
N ILE A 48 -0.31 -7.22 12.34
CA ILE A 48 0.67 -7.14 11.26
C ILE A 48 0.12 -6.31 10.10
N VAL A 49 -1.13 -6.54 9.71
CA VAL A 49 -1.82 -5.75 8.68
C VAL A 49 -1.98 -4.29 9.14
N ALA A 50 -2.46 -4.06 10.36
CA ALA A 50 -2.58 -2.71 10.90
C ALA A 50 -1.22 -2.01 11.01
N GLY A 51 -0.18 -2.72 11.44
CA GLY A 51 1.19 -2.22 11.53
C GLY A 51 1.78 -1.87 10.15
N GLY A 52 1.59 -2.74 9.15
CA GLY A 52 1.98 -2.48 7.77
C GLY A 52 1.23 -1.29 7.16
N MET A 53 -0.08 -1.20 7.42
CA MET A 53 -0.93 -0.09 7.01
C MET A 53 -0.47 1.23 7.66
N LEU A 54 -0.18 1.22 8.96
CA LEU A 54 0.39 2.35 9.70
C LEU A 54 1.76 2.75 9.15
N MET A 55 2.63 1.80 8.82
CA MET A 55 3.95 2.06 8.26
C MET A 55 3.85 2.68 6.87
N LEU A 56 2.90 2.23 6.04
CA LEU A 56 2.60 2.85 4.74
C LEU A 56 2.10 4.28 4.89
N VAL A 57 1.14 4.51 5.81
CA VAL A 57 0.61 5.84 6.10
C VAL A 57 1.70 6.77 6.63
N ALA A 58 2.52 6.28 7.58
CA ALA A 58 3.65 7.03 8.13
C ALA A 58 4.68 7.36 7.06
N ARG A 59 4.97 6.43 6.13
CA ARG A 59 5.91 6.65 5.02
C ARG A 59 5.36 7.66 4.02
N LEU A 60 4.04 7.65 3.77
CA LEU A 60 3.37 8.62 2.91
C LEU A 60 3.41 10.04 3.51
N ILE A 61 3.18 10.15 4.82
CA ILE A 61 3.18 11.43 5.55
C ILE A 61 4.61 11.95 5.72
N GLY A 62 5.56 11.07 6.06
CA GLY A 62 6.97 11.41 6.23
C GLY A 62 7.63 11.92 4.94
N ARG A 63 7.20 11.40 3.78
CA ARG A 63 7.68 11.89 2.48
C ARG A 63 7.20 13.31 2.17
N ARG A 64 6.09 13.75 2.78
CA ARG A 64 5.49 15.08 2.58
C ARG A 64 6.09 16.17 3.48
N ARG A 65 6.95 15.83 4.44
CA ARG A 65 7.64 16.78 5.34
C ARG A 65 9.08 17.10 4.91
N ARG A 66 9.54 16.53 3.79
CA ARG A 66 10.90 16.75 3.28
C ARG A 66 10.95 17.67 2.05
N ASP A 67 9.79 18.13 1.58
CA ASP A 67 9.60 19.30 0.72
C ASP A 67 9.16 20.48 1.59
#